data_AF-A0A9E3WPQ1-F1
#
_entry.id   AF-A0A9E3WPQ1-F1
#
_cell.length_a   1.000
_cell.length_b   1.000
_cell.length_c   1.000
_cell.angle_alpha   90.00
_cell.angle_beta   90.00
_cell.angle_gamma   90.00
#
_symmetry.space_group_name_H-M   'P 1'
#
loop_
_entity.id
_entity.type
_entity.pdbx_description
1 polymer ?
#
loop_
_entity_poly.entity_id
_entity_poly.type
_entity_poly.pdbx_seq_one_letter_code
_entity_poly.pdbx_strand_id
1 'polypeptide(L)'
;MELEWKTSELASCCHTIVGIVRGLPLADSRLGEPFADAALTLRQHVASLRLPEGPFWSNLLAYSHQVDDQRSLLRTVIRKSIGIDSTSEDLVVKLANDLREVELSWRQALPLMLDDLTLRMRPLQEQWEARGPGLLRAIGQLTDERLLAERATVVAVHPAFGGGGSASLATNVVRIEALLTNVVDGLPEVVRLGWLLAQLNHELPLFCDRIHGSRLSLIAQLAMLPGVLQASETVELSELTPFTIAEALPAWKIEVAADKDIAGTLLTWWDTYRQTRPAWGIALAALDQMIGD
;
A
#
# COMPACT_ATOMS: atom_id res chain seq x y z
N MET A 1 -14.26 2.72 12.22
CA MET A 1 -12.92 3.24 11.88
C MET A 1 -13.06 4.72 11.54
N GLU A 2 -12.29 5.58 12.21
CA GLU A 2 -12.17 7.00 11.90
C GLU A 2 -11.02 7.20 10.90
N LEU A 3 -11.24 7.96 9.82
CA LEU A 3 -10.24 8.21 8.79
C LEU A 3 -9.76 9.66 8.82
N GLU A 4 -8.45 9.85 8.88
CA GLU A 4 -7.79 11.12 8.62
C GLU A 4 -7.28 11.15 7.18
N TRP A 5 -7.78 12.08 6.37
CA TRP A 5 -7.38 12.19 4.97
C TRP A 5 -6.28 13.24 4.79
N LYS A 6 -5.22 12.87 4.07
CA LYS A 6 -4.07 13.74 3.78
C LYS A 6 -3.68 13.69 2.32
N THR A 7 -3.15 14.80 1.84
CA THR A 7 -2.35 14.89 0.62
C THR A 7 -0.94 15.31 1.02
N SER A 8 0.09 14.88 0.27
CA SER A 8 1.46 15.27 0.53
C SER A 8 2.32 15.15 -0.72
N GLU A 9 3.07 16.22 -1.02
CA GLU A 9 4.02 16.23 -2.13
C GLU A 9 5.12 15.20 -1.92
N LEU A 10 5.75 15.24 -0.75
CA LEU A 10 6.83 14.32 -0.39
C LEU A 10 6.33 12.87 -0.39
N ALA A 11 5.13 12.60 0.12
CA ALA A 11 4.57 11.25 0.08
C ALA A 11 4.31 10.74 -1.35
N SER A 12 3.89 11.61 -2.27
CA SER A 12 3.71 11.25 -3.69
C SER A 12 5.04 11.00 -4.39
N CYS A 13 6.04 11.83 -4.11
CA CYS A 13 7.40 11.62 -4.61
C CYS A 13 7.96 10.28 -4.10
N CYS A 14 7.91 10.02 -2.79
CA CYS A 14 8.37 8.76 -2.19
C CYS A 14 7.59 7.53 -2.71
N HIS A 15 6.27 7.64 -2.88
CA HIS A 15 5.44 6.60 -3.50
C HIS A 15 5.97 6.23 -4.89
N THR A 16 6.26 7.23 -5.70
CA THR A 16 6.77 7.02 -7.05
C THR A 16 8.18 6.44 -7.05
N ILE A 17 9.08 6.96 -6.21
CA ILE A 17 10.43 6.41 -6.05
C ILE A 17 10.36 4.92 -5.76
N VAL A 18 9.56 4.51 -4.78
CA VAL A 18 9.49 3.10 -4.36
C VAL A 18 8.86 2.22 -5.44
N GLY A 19 7.86 2.70 -6.18
CA GLY A 19 7.34 1.96 -7.32
C GLY A 19 8.38 1.77 -8.43
N ILE A 20 9.20 2.79 -8.74
CA ILE A 20 10.31 2.66 -9.71
C ILE A 20 11.37 1.67 -9.21
N VAL A 21 11.72 1.72 -7.92
CA VAL A 21 12.67 0.77 -7.31
C VAL A 21 12.19 -0.68 -7.42
N ARG A 22 10.88 -0.89 -7.32
CA ARG A 22 10.21 -2.19 -7.53
C ARG A 22 10.06 -2.58 -9.00
N GLY A 23 10.38 -1.68 -9.93
CA GLY A 23 10.26 -1.92 -11.37
C GLY A 23 8.85 -1.72 -11.92
N LEU A 24 7.98 -0.97 -11.22
CA LEU A 24 6.65 -0.65 -11.72
C LEU A 24 6.74 0.34 -12.91
N PRO A 25 5.99 0.10 -13.99
CA PRO A 25 5.96 1.01 -15.13
C PRO A 25 5.18 2.28 -14.80
N LEU A 26 5.75 3.45 -15.11
CA LEU A 26 5.07 4.73 -14.97
C LEU A 26 3.91 4.84 -15.97
N ALA A 27 2.73 5.20 -15.47
CA ALA A 27 1.56 5.52 -16.26
C ALA A 27 1.51 7.00 -16.67
N ASP A 28 2.08 7.90 -15.85
CA ASP A 28 2.14 9.32 -16.15
C ASP A 28 3.41 9.69 -16.94
N SER A 29 3.25 9.91 -18.24
CA SER A 29 4.34 10.31 -19.15
C SER A 29 5.06 11.61 -18.79
N ARG A 30 4.48 12.46 -17.92
CA ARG A 30 5.15 13.68 -17.43
C ARG A 30 6.31 13.36 -16.51
N LEU A 31 6.24 12.24 -15.80
CA LEU A 31 7.34 11.69 -15.02
C LEU A 31 8.32 11.02 -15.99
N GLY A 32 9.16 11.84 -16.60
CA GLY A 32 10.12 11.40 -17.62
C GLY A 32 11.35 10.68 -17.04
N GLU A 33 12.25 10.30 -17.95
CA GLU A 33 13.54 9.67 -17.65
C GLU A 33 14.36 10.37 -16.54
N PRO A 34 14.45 11.72 -16.48
CA PRO A 34 15.25 12.38 -15.44
C PRO A 34 14.81 12.05 -14.01
N PHE A 35 13.51 11.90 -13.77
CA PHE A 35 13.00 11.52 -12.45
C PHE A 35 13.33 10.07 -12.13
N ALA A 36 13.17 9.17 -13.11
CA ALA A 36 13.49 7.75 -12.95
C ALA A 36 14.99 7.54 -12.68
N ASP A 37 15.86 8.23 -13.41
CA ASP A 37 17.31 8.17 -13.22
C ASP A 37 17.72 8.66 -11.82
N ALA A 38 17.10 9.74 -11.34
CA ALA A 38 17.35 10.25 -9.99
C ALA A 38 16.90 9.24 -8.91
N ALA A 39 15.73 8.62 -9.07
CA ALA A 39 15.22 7.59 -8.16
C ALA A 39 16.13 6.35 -8.13
N LEU A 40 16.61 5.89 -9.29
CA LEU A 40 17.55 4.78 -9.40
C LEU A 40 18.93 5.12 -8.81
N THR A 41 19.39 6.36 -8.95
CA THR A 41 20.60 6.86 -8.30
C THR A 41 20.47 6.79 -6.77
N LEU A 42 19.35 7.26 -6.22
CA LEU A 42 19.06 7.14 -4.79
C LEU A 42 19.08 5.67 -4.33
N ARG A 43 18.51 4.74 -5.12
CA ARG A 43 18.56 3.30 -4.85
C ARG A 43 19.99 2.76 -4.80
N GLN A 44 20.82 3.11 -5.78
CA GLN A 44 22.22 2.71 -5.82
C GLN A 44 22.99 3.23 -4.60
N HIS A 45 22.70 4.46 -4.16
CA HIS A 45 23.29 5.01 -2.95
C HIS A 45 22.86 4.26 -1.69
N VAL A 46 21.56 3.97 -1.52
CA VAL A 46 21.03 3.15 -0.41
C VAL A 46 21.74 1.78 -0.35
N ALA A 47 21.90 1.12 -1.51
CA ALA A 47 22.62 -0.15 -1.62
C ALA A 47 24.11 -0.01 -1.28
N SER A 48 24.78 1.01 -1.79
CA SER A 48 26.22 1.27 -1.52
C SER A 48 26.51 1.52 -0.04
N LEU A 49 25.53 2.09 0.67
CA LEU A 49 25.58 2.37 2.10
C LEU A 49 25.18 1.15 2.95
N ARG A 50 24.88 -0.01 2.31
CA ARG A 50 24.50 -1.28 2.94
C ARG A 50 23.29 -1.16 3.87
N LEU A 51 22.37 -0.25 3.55
CA LEU A 51 21.09 -0.17 4.25
C LEU A 51 20.20 -1.36 3.87
N PRO A 52 19.41 -1.91 4.80
CA PRO A 52 18.48 -2.97 4.48
C PRO A 52 17.35 -2.39 3.61
N GLU A 53 17.38 -2.69 2.31
CA GLU A 53 16.50 -2.05 1.32
C GLU A 53 15.01 -2.21 1.68
N GLY A 54 14.56 -3.42 2.02
CA GLY A 54 13.15 -3.68 2.36
C GLY A 54 12.63 -2.76 3.49
N PRO A 55 13.23 -2.82 4.70
CA PRO A 55 12.89 -1.90 5.79
C PRO A 55 13.04 -0.43 5.42
N PHE A 56 14.08 -0.04 4.68
CA PHE A 56 14.30 1.35 4.28
C PHE A 56 13.15 1.89 3.42
N TRP A 57 12.78 1.20 2.34
CA TRP A 57 11.71 1.64 1.45
C TRP A 57 10.34 1.58 2.11
N SER A 58 10.08 0.54 2.90
CA SER A 58 8.84 0.41 3.68
C SER A 58 8.68 1.55 4.68
N ASN A 59 9.75 1.90 5.41
CA ASN A 59 9.74 3.02 6.34
C ASN A 59 9.66 4.37 5.63
N LEU A 60 10.31 4.54 4.48
CA LEU A 60 10.15 5.76 3.66
C LEU A 60 8.68 5.96 3.30
N LEU A 61 8.03 4.90 2.83
CA LEU A 61 6.58 4.85 2.66
C LEU A 61 5.80 4.70 3.97
N ALA A 62 6.34 4.73 5.17
CA ALA A 62 5.47 4.81 6.36
C ALA A 62 5.37 6.28 6.76
N TYR A 63 6.52 6.95 6.83
CA TYR A 63 6.68 8.24 7.49
C TYR A 63 6.64 9.47 6.56
N SER A 64 6.66 9.30 5.24
CA SER A 64 6.72 10.42 4.27
C SER A 64 5.60 11.46 4.36
N HIS A 65 4.48 11.15 5.01
CA HIS A 65 3.33 12.04 5.17
C HIS A 65 3.35 12.82 6.50
N GLN A 66 4.27 12.50 7.41
CA GLN A 66 4.33 13.08 8.76
C GLN A 66 5.28 14.26 8.87
N VAL A 67 6.12 14.46 7.85
CA VAL A 67 7.21 15.44 7.86
C VAL A 67 7.29 16.11 6.50
N ASP A 68 7.55 17.40 6.52
CA ASP A 68 7.69 18.21 5.30
C ASP A 68 9.16 18.37 4.89
N ASP A 69 10.11 17.93 5.72
CA ASP A 69 11.54 18.04 5.48
C ASP A 69 12.23 16.67 5.30
N GLN A 70 13.08 16.59 4.27
CA GLN A 70 13.74 15.35 3.84
C GLN A 70 14.72 14.83 4.88
N ARG A 71 15.37 15.73 5.62
CA ARG A 71 16.39 15.38 6.62
C ARG A 71 15.76 14.69 7.83
N SER A 72 14.66 15.21 8.34
CA SER A 72 13.89 14.59 9.43
C SER A 72 13.22 13.31 9.00
N LEU A 73 12.72 13.24 7.75
CA LEU A 73 12.22 11.99 7.17
C LEU A 73 13.30 10.92 7.20
N LEU A 74 14.46 11.19 6.59
CA LEU A 74 15.51 10.18 6.46
C LEU A 74 16.13 9.82 7.80
N ARG A 75 16.25 10.76 8.74
CA ARG A 75 16.66 10.43 10.11
C ARG A 75 15.70 9.42 10.75
N THR A 76 14.40 9.59 10.57
CA THR A 76 13.38 8.66 11.09
C THR A 76 13.46 7.31 10.38
N VAL A 77 13.51 7.31 9.04
CA VAL A 77 13.58 6.10 8.20
C VAL A 77 14.81 5.27 8.53
N ILE A 78 15.99 5.89 8.62
CA ILE A 78 17.25 5.20 8.92
C ILE A 78 17.20 4.63 10.35
N ARG A 79 16.78 5.42 11.34
CA ARG A 79 16.64 4.93 12.73
C ARG A 79 15.70 3.73 12.84
N LYS A 80 14.60 3.73 12.10
CA LYS A 80 13.64 2.61 12.07
C LYS A 80 14.15 1.40 11.29
N SER A 81 15.15 1.57 10.43
CA SER A 81 15.70 0.50 9.60
C SER A 81 16.90 -0.19 10.22
N ILE A 82 17.80 0.54 10.90
CA ILE A 82 19.06 0.01 11.46
C ILE A 82 19.28 0.33 12.95
N GLY A 83 18.32 0.98 13.61
CA GLY A 83 18.42 1.36 15.02
C GLY A 83 19.06 2.74 15.24
N ILE A 84 18.88 3.27 16.46
CA ILE A 84 19.32 4.63 16.81
C ILE A 84 20.84 4.79 16.83
N ASP A 85 21.55 3.80 17.36
CA ASP A 85 23.00 3.87 17.59
C ASP A 85 23.81 3.75 16.28
N SER A 86 23.19 3.22 15.22
CA SER A 86 23.83 3.08 13.90
C SER A 86 23.50 4.25 12.96
N THR A 87 22.73 5.25 13.42
CA THR A 87 22.37 6.41 12.61
C THR A 87 23.46 7.48 12.68
N SER A 88 24.20 7.68 11.60
CA SER A 88 25.15 8.78 11.41
C SER A 88 24.48 9.99 10.77
N GLU A 89 24.81 11.22 11.20
CA GLU A 89 24.32 12.44 10.54
C GLU A 89 24.89 12.62 9.13
N ASP A 90 26.11 12.14 8.84
CA ASP A 90 26.68 12.20 7.48
C ASP A 90 25.88 11.35 6.50
N LEU A 91 25.43 10.17 6.95
CA LEU A 91 24.54 9.29 6.20
C LEU A 91 23.20 9.97 5.88
N VAL A 92 22.59 10.60 6.90
CA VAL A 92 21.33 11.34 6.75
C VAL A 92 21.49 12.49 5.75
N VAL A 93 22.56 13.28 5.86
CA VAL A 93 22.81 14.42 4.97
C VAL A 93 23.01 13.96 3.53
N LYS A 94 23.78 12.89 3.30
CA LYS A 94 24.02 12.36 1.96
C LYS A 94 22.71 11.95 1.27
N LEU A 95 21.91 11.11 1.93
CA LEU A 95 20.63 10.66 1.37
C LEU A 95 19.60 11.79 1.25
N ALA A 96 19.65 12.80 2.12
CA ALA A 96 18.75 13.95 2.05
C ALA A 96 19.02 14.81 0.82
N ASN A 97 20.28 14.95 0.42
CA ASN A 97 20.63 15.62 -0.82
C ASN A 97 20.13 14.83 -2.03
N ASP A 98 20.31 13.50 -2.04
CA ASP A 98 19.80 12.64 -3.12
C ASP A 98 18.28 12.74 -3.25
N LEU A 99 17.54 12.66 -2.13
CA LEU A 99 16.08 12.80 -2.12
C LEU A 99 15.63 14.19 -2.56
N ARG A 100 16.37 15.24 -2.21
CA ARG A 100 16.09 16.61 -2.64
C ARG A 100 16.22 16.77 -4.15
N GLU A 101 17.22 16.17 -4.79
CA GLU A 101 17.38 16.21 -6.25
C GLU A 101 16.20 15.50 -6.95
N VAL A 102 15.78 14.35 -6.43
CA VAL A 102 14.60 13.62 -6.94
C VAL A 102 13.33 14.46 -6.81
N GLU A 103 13.13 15.10 -5.66
CA GLU A 103 11.98 15.99 -5.42
C GLU A 103 12.00 17.25 -6.29
N LEU A 104 13.17 17.79 -6.59
CA LEU A 104 13.30 18.92 -7.52
C LEU A 104 12.85 18.52 -8.92
N SER A 105 13.29 17.35 -9.42
CA SER A 105 12.83 16.80 -10.70
C SER A 105 11.32 16.53 -10.69
N TRP A 106 10.79 16.05 -9.58
CA TRP A 106 9.34 15.82 -9.41
C TRP A 106 8.53 17.12 -9.54
N ARG A 107 8.92 18.16 -8.79
CA ARG A 107 8.21 19.46 -8.81
C ARG A 107 8.27 20.13 -10.18
N GLN A 108 9.36 19.95 -10.91
CA GLN A 108 9.48 20.45 -12.28
C GLN A 108 8.54 19.72 -13.25
N ALA A 109 8.40 18.40 -13.10
CA ALA A 109 7.52 17.58 -13.95
C ALA A 109 6.03 17.81 -13.66
N LEU A 110 5.68 18.04 -12.39
CA LEU A 110 4.30 18.16 -11.92
C LEU A 110 4.09 19.45 -11.12
N PRO A 111 4.15 20.64 -11.77
CA PRO A 111 3.78 21.88 -11.11
C PRO A 111 2.30 21.82 -10.67
N LEU A 112 1.98 22.34 -9.48
CA LEU A 112 0.61 22.38 -8.91
C LEU A 112 0.02 21.02 -8.49
N MET A 113 0.86 19.99 -8.34
CA MET A 113 0.41 18.64 -8.00
C MET A 113 -0.46 18.58 -6.73
N LEU A 114 -0.16 19.38 -5.71
CA LEU A 114 -0.92 19.37 -4.46
C LEU A 114 -2.36 19.89 -4.63
N ASP A 115 -2.55 20.92 -5.46
CA ASP A 115 -3.87 21.46 -5.78
C ASP A 115 -4.70 20.41 -6.55
N ASP A 116 -4.08 19.78 -7.56
CA ASP A 116 -4.69 18.69 -8.33
C ASP A 116 -5.08 17.52 -7.42
N LEU A 117 -4.21 17.10 -6.51
CA LEU A 117 -4.50 16.00 -5.57
C LEU A 117 -5.66 16.31 -4.65
N THR A 118 -5.74 17.54 -4.16
CA THR A 118 -6.82 17.98 -3.28
C THR A 118 -8.17 17.89 -3.98
N LEU A 119 -8.22 18.18 -5.28
CA LEU A 119 -9.42 18.01 -6.10
C LEU A 119 -9.71 16.53 -6.40
N ARG A 120 -8.69 15.75 -6.76
CA ARG A 120 -8.81 14.32 -7.10
C ARG A 120 -9.23 13.43 -5.93
N MET A 121 -8.91 13.82 -4.71
CA MET A 121 -9.26 13.04 -3.51
C MET A 121 -10.74 13.11 -3.18
N ARG A 122 -11.44 14.21 -3.51
CA ARG A 122 -12.83 14.45 -3.09
C ARG A 122 -13.82 13.38 -3.55
N PRO A 123 -13.84 12.95 -4.84
CA PRO A 123 -14.76 11.91 -5.27
C PRO A 123 -14.62 10.61 -4.46
N LEU A 124 -13.38 10.21 -4.14
CA LEU A 124 -13.14 9.01 -3.32
C LEU A 124 -13.65 9.20 -1.89
N GLN A 125 -13.47 10.38 -1.29
CA GLN A 125 -14.00 10.70 0.04
C GLN A 125 -15.53 10.62 0.07
N GLU A 126 -16.20 11.25 -0.89
CA GLU A 126 -17.67 11.26 -0.98
C GLU A 126 -18.22 9.85 -1.17
N GLN A 127 -17.62 9.05 -2.06
CA GLN A 127 -18.04 7.66 -2.25
C GLN A 127 -17.73 6.79 -1.01
N TRP A 128 -16.62 7.07 -0.32
CA TRP A 128 -16.27 6.40 0.92
C TRP A 128 -17.28 6.73 2.04
N GLU A 129 -17.66 7.98 2.22
CA GLU A 129 -18.68 8.38 3.20
C GLU A 129 -20.01 7.68 2.95
N ALA A 130 -20.37 7.48 1.69
CA ALA A 130 -21.62 6.82 1.30
C ALA A 130 -21.62 5.30 1.56
N ARG A 131 -20.50 4.59 1.32
CA ARG A 131 -20.48 3.10 1.31
C ARG A 131 -19.41 2.46 2.20
N GLY A 132 -18.34 3.16 2.50
CA GLY A 132 -17.17 2.69 3.24
C GLY A 132 -17.47 2.11 4.64
N PRO A 133 -18.27 2.78 5.49
CA PRO A 133 -18.65 2.22 6.79
C PRO A 133 -19.39 0.88 6.70
N GLY A 134 -20.29 0.74 5.70
CA GLY A 134 -20.98 -0.51 5.42
C GLY A 134 -20.03 -1.61 4.95
N LEU A 135 -19.13 -1.26 4.03
CA LEU A 135 -18.09 -2.17 3.53
C LEU A 135 -17.20 -2.70 4.67
N LEU A 136 -16.68 -1.82 5.52
CA LEU A 136 -15.83 -2.25 6.66
C LEU A 136 -16.61 -3.15 7.64
N ARG A 137 -17.87 -2.83 7.92
CA ARG A 137 -18.71 -3.68 8.78
C ARG A 137 -18.86 -5.08 8.19
N ALA A 138 -19.15 -5.18 6.90
CA ALA A 138 -19.27 -6.47 6.21
C ALA A 138 -17.94 -7.24 6.19
N ILE A 139 -16.80 -6.56 5.99
CA ILE A 139 -15.46 -7.17 6.09
C ILE A 139 -15.25 -7.78 7.48
N GLY A 140 -15.52 -7.04 8.55
CA GLY A 140 -15.35 -7.53 9.93
C GLY A 140 -16.20 -8.77 10.24
N GLN A 141 -17.44 -8.80 9.74
CA GLN A 141 -18.34 -9.96 9.90
C GLN A 141 -17.89 -11.18 9.07
N LEU A 142 -17.32 -10.94 7.90
CA LEU A 142 -16.82 -12.00 7.03
C LEU A 142 -15.46 -12.55 7.49
N THR A 143 -14.66 -11.77 8.21
CA THR A 143 -13.29 -12.13 8.62
C THR A 143 -13.15 -12.17 10.16
N ASP A 144 -12.53 -11.15 10.75
CA ASP A 144 -12.42 -10.92 12.19
C ASP A 144 -12.47 -9.41 12.45
N GLU A 145 -13.40 -8.96 13.30
CA GLU A 145 -13.59 -7.53 13.57
C GLU A 145 -12.33 -6.85 14.12
N ARG A 146 -11.44 -7.60 14.78
CA ARG A 146 -10.17 -7.07 15.33
C ARG A 146 -9.15 -6.74 14.26
N LEU A 147 -9.37 -7.14 13.00
CA LEU A 147 -8.54 -6.72 11.86
C LEU A 147 -8.75 -5.23 11.51
N LEU A 148 -9.87 -4.65 11.91
CA LEU A 148 -10.20 -3.28 11.59
C LEU A 148 -9.63 -2.35 12.65
N ALA A 149 -8.64 -1.55 12.25
CA ALA A 149 -8.11 -0.50 13.11
C ALA A 149 -9.22 0.50 13.52
N GLU A 150 -9.10 1.05 14.72
CA GLU A 150 -10.05 2.08 15.19
C GLU A 150 -9.87 3.39 14.42
N ARG A 151 -8.62 3.72 14.08
CA ARG A 151 -8.21 4.93 13.36
C ARG A 151 -7.20 4.58 12.27
N ALA A 152 -7.28 5.26 11.14
CA ALA A 152 -6.29 5.16 10.08
C ALA A 152 -6.07 6.50 9.37
N THR A 153 -4.88 6.70 8.82
CA THR A 153 -4.58 7.83 7.94
C THR A 153 -4.61 7.37 6.48
N VAL A 154 -5.41 8.03 5.65
CA VAL A 154 -5.43 7.82 4.20
C VAL A 154 -4.62 8.93 3.55
N VAL A 155 -3.51 8.55 2.91
CA VAL A 155 -2.64 9.46 2.17
C VAL A 155 -2.93 9.30 0.68
N ALA A 156 -3.65 10.27 0.12
CA ALA A 156 -3.86 10.38 -1.31
C ALA A 156 -2.57 10.85 -1.99
N VAL A 157 -2.09 10.08 -2.97
CA VAL A 157 -0.85 10.33 -3.70
C VAL A 157 -1.09 10.45 -5.20
N HIS A 158 -0.14 11.07 -5.90
CA HIS A 158 -0.19 11.21 -7.36
C HIS A 158 -0.29 9.83 -8.04
N PRO A 159 -1.19 9.65 -9.03
CA PRO A 159 -1.41 8.38 -9.71
C PRO A 159 -0.31 8.00 -10.70
N ALA A 160 0.93 7.84 -10.22
CA ALA A 160 2.09 7.55 -11.05
C ALA A 160 2.01 6.19 -11.76
N PHE A 161 1.27 5.22 -11.20
CA PHE A 161 1.19 3.84 -11.70
C PHE A 161 -0.23 3.43 -12.15
N GLY A 162 -1.17 4.37 -12.18
CA GLY A 162 -2.53 4.15 -12.67
C GLY A 162 -3.36 3.20 -11.82
N GLY A 163 -3.37 3.36 -10.48
CA GLY A 163 -4.23 2.59 -9.56
C GLY A 163 -3.50 1.90 -8.40
N GLY A 164 -2.26 2.30 -8.12
CA GLY A 164 -1.45 1.71 -7.04
C GLY A 164 -1.87 2.12 -5.63
N GLY A 165 -1.44 1.35 -4.65
CA GLY A 165 -1.62 1.66 -3.23
C GLY A 165 -0.81 0.73 -2.33
N SER A 166 -0.72 1.06 -1.05
CA SER A 166 -0.06 0.21 -0.06
C SER A 166 -0.58 0.48 1.34
N ALA A 167 -0.54 -0.55 2.19
CA ALA A 167 -0.87 -0.45 3.60
C ALA A 167 0.42 -0.56 4.43
N SER A 168 0.62 0.39 5.34
CA SER A 168 1.71 0.39 6.32
C SER A 168 1.15 -0.08 7.66
N LEU A 169 1.19 -1.40 7.90
CA LEU A 169 0.61 -2.07 9.07
C LEU A 169 1.03 -1.38 10.38
N ALA A 170 2.34 -1.21 10.57
CA ALA A 170 2.98 -0.60 11.75
C ALA A 170 2.55 0.83 12.11
N THR A 171 1.88 1.52 11.20
CA THR A 171 1.56 2.95 11.36
C THR A 171 0.09 3.28 11.11
N ASN A 172 -0.75 2.27 10.84
CA ASN A 172 -2.16 2.47 10.48
C ASN A 172 -2.35 3.49 9.34
N VAL A 173 -1.47 3.45 8.35
CA VAL A 173 -1.49 4.38 7.21
C VAL A 173 -1.72 3.59 5.94
N VAL A 174 -2.63 4.07 5.10
CA VAL A 174 -2.81 3.56 3.75
C VAL A 174 -2.46 4.65 2.73
N ARG A 175 -1.76 4.27 1.68
CA ARG A 175 -1.51 5.10 0.50
C ARG A 175 -2.40 4.63 -0.63
N ILE A 176 -2.99 5.59 -1.31
CA ILE A 176 -3.88 5.35 -2.42
C ILE A 176 -3.64 6.37 -3.51
N GLU A 177 -3.38 5.92 -4.73
CA GLU A 177 -3.31 6.80 -5.88
C GLU A 177 -4.67 7.45 -6.15
N ALA A 178 -4.70 8.79 -6.20
CA ALA A 178 -5.93 9.56 -6.36
C ALA A 178 -6.36 9.60 -7.84
N LEU A 179 -7.12 8.58 -8.25
CA LEU A 179 -7.73 8.49 -9.56
C LEU A 179 -9.09 9.19 -9.60
N LEU A 180 -9.42 9.76 -10.77
CA LEU A 180 -10.74 10.36 -11.00
C LEU A 180 -11.78 9.35 -11.47
N THR A 181 -11.32 8.20 -11.95
CA THR A 181 -12.15 7.13 -12.54
C THR A 181 -11.61 5.78 -12.09
N ASN A 182 -12.50 4.79 -12.04
CA ASN A 182 -12.11 3.41 -11.80
C ASN A 182 -11.26 2.91 -12.99
N VAL A 183 -10.17 2.21 -12.71
CA VAL A 183 -9.30 1.62 -13.76
C VAL A 183 -9.98 0.41 -14.40
N VAL A 184 -10.72 -0.33 -13.58
CA VAL A 184 -11.46 -1.53 -13.95
C VAL A 184 -12.89 -1.33 -13.47
N ASP A 185 -13.87 -1.49 -14.37
CA ASP A 185 -15.28 -1.18 -14.10
C ASP A 185 -15.84 -1.97 -12.89
N GLY A 186 -15.37 -3.21 -12.71
CA GLY A 186 -15.75 -4.09 -11.60
C GLY A 186 -14.97 -3.88 -10.31
N LEU A 187 -14.00 -2.96 -10.25
CA LEU A 187 -13.17 -2.72 -9.07
C LEU A 187 -13.14 -1.22 -8.72
N PRO A 188 -14.20 -0.69 -8.09
CA PRO A 188 -14.23 0.71 -7.70
C PRO A 188 -13.14 1.07 -6.69
N GLU A 189 -12.69 2.33 -6.74
CA GLU A 189 -11.62 2.84 -5.87
C GLU A 189 -11.97 2.78 -4.37
N VAL A 190 -13.26 2.84 -4.02
CA VAL A 190 -13.75 2.61 -2.64
C VAL A 190 -13.48 1.18 -2.17
N VAL A 191 -13.61 0.19 -3.06
CA VAL A 191 -13.32 -1.22 -2.74
C VAL A 191 -11.82 -1.39 -2.52
N ARG A 192 -10.99 -0.77 -3.37
CA ARG A 192 -9.54 -0.74 -3.21
C ARG A 192 -9.11 -0.09 -1.88
N LEU A 193 -9.74 1.01 -1.49
CA LEU A 193 -9.51 1.63 -0.18
C LEU A 193 -9.92 0.70 0.97
N GLY A 194 -11.09 0.04 0.87
CA GLY A 194 -11.52 -0.95 1.86
C GLY A 194 -10.54 -2.11 1.99
N TRP A 195 -10.00 -2.59 0.87
CA TRP A 195 -8.96 -3.62 0.83
C TRP A 195 -7.66 -3.17 1.51
N LEU A 196 -7.19 -1.93 1.28
CA LEU A 196 -6.02 -1.39 1.96
C LEU A 196 -6.23 -1.27 3.47
N LEU A 197 -7.39 -0.74 3.90
CA LEU A 197 -7.70 -0.51 5.32
C LEU A 197 -7.84 -1.82 6.10
N ALA A 198 -8.38 -2.87 5.47
CA ALA A 198 -8.58 -4.16 6.12
C ALA A 198 -7.26 -4.91 6.42
N GLN A 199 -6.13 -4.43 5.89
CA GLN A 199 -4.82 -5.03 6.14
C GLN A 199 -4.17 -4.56 7.46
N LEU A 200 -4.58 -3.40 7.99
CA LEU A 200 -3.78 -2.64 8.96
C LEU A 200 -3.41 -3.40 10.24
N ASN A 201 -4.34 -4.14 10.86
CA ASN A 201 -4.04 -4.86 12.12
C ASN A 201 -3.43 -6.25 11.93
N HIS A 202 -3.01 -6.66 10.72
CA HIS A 202 -2.45 -8.00 10.52
C HIS A 202 -1.15 -8.26 11.28
N GLU A 203 -0.49 -7.21 11.78
CA GLU A 203 0.71 -7.31 12.63
C GLU A 203 0.43 -7.58 14.12
N LEU A 204 -0.83 -7.61 14.54
CA LEU A 204 -1.14 -8.02 15.91
C LEU A 204 -0.70 -9.48 16.11
N PRO A 205 -0.07 -9.83 17.25
CA PRO A 205 0.48 -11.17 17.47
C PRO A 205 -0.50 -12.31 17.18
N LEU A 206 -1.78 -12.11 17.51
CA LEU A 206 -2.84 -13.09 17.30
C LEU A 206 -3.08 -13.46 15.82
N PHE A 207 -2.60 -12.64 14.87
CA PHE A 207 -2.68 -12.88 13.44
C PHE A 207 -1.33 -13.25 12.80
N CYS A 208 -0.23 -12.62 13.22
CA CYS A 208 1.06 -12.76 12.52
C CYS A 208 2.01 -13.84 13.05
N ASP A 209 1.83 -14.37 14.27
CA ASP A 209 2.82 -15.23 14.95
C ASP A 209 3.27 -16.47 14.14
N ARG A 210 2.51 -16.87 13.12
CA ARG A 210 2.76 -18.06 12.30
C ARG A 210 3.27 -17.76 10.89
N ILE A 211 3.46 -16.48 10.55
CA ILE A 211 3.85 -16.04 9.22
C ILE A 211 5.21 -15.36 9.34
N HIS A 212 6.12 -15.67 8.42
CA HIS A 212 7.41 -14.99 8.41
C HIS A 212 7.23 -13.49 8.14
N GLY A 213 7.94 -12.63 8.88
CA GLY A 213 7.74 -11.18 8.81
C GLY A 213 7.89 -10.57 7.41
N SER A 214 8.77 -11.14 6.57
CA SER A 214 8.93 -10.70 5.17
C SER A 214 7.74 -11.06 4.26
N ARG A 215 6.94 -12.06 4.63
CA ARG A 215 5.80 -12.55 3.85
C ARG A 215 4.47 -11.95 4.32
N LEU A 216 4.42 -11.48 5.57
CA LEU A 216 3.19 -10.98 6.19
C LEU A 216 2.44 -9.93 5.34
N SER A 217 3.16 -8.96 4.75
CA SER A 217 2.52 -7.93 3.93
C SER A 217 1.84 -8.51 2.69
N LEU A 218 2.49 -9.45 1.99
CA LEU A 218 1.91 -10.10 0.83
C LEU A 218 0.72 -10.99 1.23
N ILE A 219 0.86 -11.77 2.30
CA ILE A 219 -0.22 -12.66 2.77
C ILE A 219 -1.43 -11.86 3.24
N ALA A 220 -1.25 -10.73 3.92
CA ALA A 220 -2.34 -9.83 4.31
C ALA A 220 -3.06 -9.25 3.08
N GLN A 221 -2.30 -8.81 2.06
CA GLN A 221 -2.85 -8.33 0.79
C GLN A 221 -3.72 -9.39 0.12
N LEU A 222 -3.20 -10.61 -0.01
CA LEU A 222 -3.89 -11.72 -0.68
C LEU A 222 -5.10 -12.21 0.11
N ALA A 223 -4.97 -12.39 1.42
CA ALA A 223 -6.04 -12.88 2.30
C ALA A 223 -7.27 -11.97 2.31
N MET A 224 -7.06 -10.65 2.18
CA MET A 224 -8.15 -9.69 2.21
C MET A 224 -8.91 -9.57 0.88
N LEU A 225 -8.38 -10.06 -0.24
CA LEU A 225 -9.04 -9.94 -1.54
C LEU A 225 -10.43 -10.59 -1.57
N PRO A 226 -10.61 -11.89 -1.26
CA PRO A 226 -11.94 -12.51 -1.34
C PRO A 226 -12.92 -11.90 -0.34
N GLY A 227 -12.46 -11.61 0.88
CA GLY A 227 -13.30 -11.04 1.94
C GLY A 227 -13.81 -9.64 1.60
N VAL A 228 -12.97 -8.79 1.01
CA VAL A 228 -13.36 -7.42 0.61
C VAL A 228 -14.28 -7.43 -0.61
N LEU A 229 -14.00 -8.26 -1.62
CA LEU A 229 -14.87 -8.39 -2.80
C LEU A 229 -16.24 -8.94 -2.40
N GLN A 230 -16.30 -9.96 -1.54
CA GLN A 230 -17.58 -10.46 -1.03
C GLN A 230 -18.30 -9.42 -0.15
N ALA A 231 -17.58 -8.68 0.68
CA ALA A 231 -18.18 -7.61 1.47
C ALA A 231 -18.76 -6.51 0.57
N SER A 232 -18.13 -6.24 -0.57
CA SER A 232 -18.54 -5.20 -1.51
C SER A 232 -19.87 -5.49 -2.20
N GLU A 233 -20.28 -6.76 -2.29
CA GLU A 233 -21.61 -7.16 -2.77
C GLU A 233 -22.71 -6.57 -1.88
N THR A 234 -22.49 -6.56 -0.56
CA THR A 234 -23.48 -6.08 0.42
C THR A 234 -23.75 -4.58 0.35
N VAL A 235 -22.85 -3.84 -0.31
CA VAL A 235 -22.95 -2.40 -0.53
C VAL A 235 -23.05 -2.05 -2.02
N GLU A 236 -23.32 -3.05 -2.87
CA GLU A 236 -23.56 -2.90 -4.31
C GLU A 236 -22.38 -2.25 -5.07
N LEU A 237 -21.14 -2.56 -4.69
CA LEU A 237 -19.94 -1.98 -5.31
C LEU A 237 -19.23 -2.93 -6.28
N SER A 238 -19.13 -4.21 -5.95
CA SER A 238 -18.46 -5.23 -6.78
C SER A 238 -18.95 -6.64 -6.36
N GLU A 239 -18.49 -7.66 -7.07
CA GLU A 239 -18.85 -9.06 -6.86
C GLU A 239 -17.60 -9.93 -6.71
N LEU A 240 -17.64 -10.91 -5.81
CA LEU A 240 -16.60 -11.93 -5.70
C LEU A 240 -16.76 -12.95 -6.83
N THR A 241 -15.86 -12.85 -7.82
CA THR A 241 -15.76 -13.82 -8.91
C THR A 241 -14.29 -14.18 -9.13
N PRO A 242 -14.00 -15.32 -9.79
CA PRO A 242 -12.63 -15.61 -10.22
C PRO A 242 -12.02 -14.49 -11.08
N PHE A 243 -12.86 -13.85 -11.90
CA PHE A 243 -12.47 -12.76 -12.78
C PHE A 243 -12.06 -11.51 -12.00
N THR A 244 -12.87 -11.07 -11.03
CA THR A 244 -12.56 -9.87 -10.24
C THR A 244 -11.31 -10.01 -9.37
N ILE A 245 -11.02 -11.21 -8.85
CA ILE A 245 -9.72 -11.47 -8.19
C ILE A 245 -8.58 -11.36 -9.20
N ALA A 246 -8.71 -11.99 -10.37
CA ALA A 246 -7.67 -11.98 -11.40
C ALA A 246 -7.38 -10.56 -11.93
N GLU A 247 -8.39 -9.71 -12.04
CA GLU A 247 -8.21 -8.30 -12.41
C GLU A 247 -7.61 -7.44 -11.28
N ALA A 248 -7.96 -7.73 -10.03
CA ALA A 248 -7.48 -6.96 -8.87
C ALA A 248 -5.96 -7.08 -8.68
N LEU A 249 -5.38 -8.27 -8.92
CA LEU A 249 -3.94 -8.50 -8.78
C LEU A 249 -3.08 -7.49 -9.58
N PRO A 250 -3.21 -7.37 -10.93
CA PRO A 250 -2.45 -6.40 -11.71
C PRO A 250 -2.97 -4.96 -11.56
N ALA A 251 -4.28 -4.75 -11.34
CA ALA A 251 -4.83 -3.40 -11.18
C ALA A 251 -4.28 -2.72 -9.92
N TRP A 252 -4.23 -3.45 -8.80
CA TRP A 252 -3.80 -2.93 -7.50
C TRP A 252 -2.31 -3.15 -7.21
N LYS A 253 -1.55 -3.61 -8.22
CA LYS A 253 -0.08 -3.80 -8.17
C LYS A 253 0.36 -4.79 -7.10
N ILE A 254 -0.39 -5.88 -6.93
CA ILE A 254 -0.04 -6.97 -6.02
C ILE A 254 0.99 -7.86 -6.73
N GLU A 255 2.22 -7.88 -6.21
CA GLU A 255 3.32 -8.65 -6.79
C GLU A 255 3.20 -10.12 -6.40
N VAL A 256 2.87 -10.95 -7.40
CA VAL A 256 2.79 -12.41 -7.29
C VAL A 256 3.60 -13.06 -8.41
N ALA A 257 4.03 -14.31 -8.20
CA ALA A 257 4.70 -15.08 -9.24
C ALA A 257 3.75 -15.35 -10.41
N ALA A 258 4.20 -15.06 -11.64
CA ALA A 258 3.35 -15.07 -12.84
C ALA A 258 2.86 -16.46 -13.27
N ASP A 259 3.49 -17.52 -12.78
CA ASP A 259 3.20 -18.93 -13.09
C ASP A 259 2.19 -19.58 -12.14
N LYS A 260 1.76 -18.89 -11.08
CA LYS A 260 0.84 -19.42 -10.08
C LYS A 260 -0.61 -19.01 -10.36
N ASP A 261 -1.54 -19.95 -10.25
CA ASP A 261 -2.98 -19.67 -10.21
C ASP A 261 -3.39 -19.13 -8.83
N ILE A 262 -3.03 -17.87 -8.58
CA ILE A 262 -3.31 -17.20 -7.32
C ILE A 262 -4.81 -17.02 -7.12
N ALA A 263 -5.56 -16.71 -8.18
CA ALA A 263 -7.01 -16.49 -8.09
C ALA A 263 -7.75 -17.77 -7.66
N GLY A 264 -7.46 -18.91 -8.30
CA GLY A 264 -8.02 -20.21 -7.92
C GLY A 264 -7.61 -20.65 -6.53
N THR A 265 -6.35 -20.40 -6.15
CA THR A 265 -5.83 -20.68 -4.80
C THR A 265 -6.59 -19.89 -3.74
N LEU A 266 -6.81 -18.59 -3.96
CA LEU A 266 -7.52 -17.72 -3.02
C LEU A 266 -8.98 -18.10 -2.86
N LEU A 267 -9.68 -18.46 -3.93
CA LEU A 267 -11.07 -18.91 -3.84
C LEU A 267 -11.18 -20.22 -3.05
N THR A 268 -10.30 -21.19 -3.34
CA THR A 268 -10.27 -22.48 -2.62
C THR A 268 -10.01 -22.27 -1.13
N TRP A 269 -9.04 -21.41 -0.80
CA TRP A 269 -8.73 -21.04 0.58
C TRP A 269 -9.92 -20.34 1.26
N TRP A 270 -10.55 -19.38 0.58
CA TRP A 270 -11.67 -18.61 1.11
C TRP A 270 -12.90 -19.48 1.38
N ASP A 271 -13.24 -20.38 0.46
CA ASP A 271 -14.35 -21.31 0.64
C ASP A 271 -14.11 -22.25 1.82
N THR A 272 -12.88 -22.74 1.96
CA THR A 272 -12.48 -23.56 3.12
C THR A 272 -12.62 -22.79 4.42
N TYR A 273 -12.14 -21.54 4.46
CA TYR A 273 -12.27 -20.66 5.61
C TYR A 273 -13.74 -20.39 5.96
N ARG A 274 -14.61 -20.13 4.97
CA ARG A 274 -16.04 -19.87 5.20
C ARG A 274 -16.78 -21.08 5.77
N GLN A 275 -16.42 -22.29 5.34
CA GLN A 275 -17.03 -23.53 5.81
C GLN A 275 -16.59 -23.89 7.23
N THR A 276 -15.30 -23.70 7.54
CA THR A 276 -14.71 -24.19 8.79
C THR A 276 -14.56 -23.12 9.87
N ARG A 277 -14.57 -21.84 9.48
CA ARG A 277 -14.42 -20.64 10.34
C ARG A 277 -13.32 -20.78 11.42
N PRO A 278 -12.10 -21.17 11.06
CA PRO A 278 -11.00 -21.20 12.02
C PRO A 278 -10.66 -19.77 12.44
N ALA A 279 -9.90 -19.63 13.54
CA ALA A 279 -9.33 -18.32 13.88
C ALA A 279 -8.48 -17.77 12.73
N TRP A 280 -8.57 -16.47 12.47
CA TRP A 280 -7.98 -15.86 11.27
C TRP A 280 -6.48 -16.11 11.11
N GLY A 281 -5.69 -16.04 12.19
CA GLY A 281 -4.25 -16.35 12.14
C GLY A 281 -3.94 -17.80 11.71
N ILE A 282 -4.86 -18.74 11.94
CA ILE A 282 -4.75 -20.11 11.41
C ILE A 282 -5.02 -20.12 9.90
N ALA A 283 -6.06 -19.40 9.47
CA ALA A 283 -6.39 -19.27 8.05
C ALA A 283 -5.25 -18.62 7.27
N LEU A 284 -4.64 -17.55 7.79
CA LEU A 284 -3.50 -16.90 7.15
C LEU A 284 -2.29 -17.83 7.02
N ALA A 285 -1.97 -18.61 8.06
CA ALA A 285 -0.87 -19.59 8.00
C ALA A 285 -1.14 -20.68 6.95
N ALA A 286 -2.39 -21.10 6.80
CA ALA A 286 -2.77 -22.04 5.73
C ALA A 286 -2.63 -21.40 4.34
N LEU A 287 -3.03 -20.14 4.17
CA LEU A 287 -2.83 -19.42 2.91
C LEU A 287 -1.34 -19.31 2.56
N ASP A 288 -0.51 -18.96 3.55
CA ASP A 288 0.93 -18.84 3.37
C ASP A 288 1.56 -20.13 2.83
N GLN A 289 1.14 -21.28 3.36
CA GLN A 289 1.54 -22.61 2.88
C GLN A 289 1.03 -22.92 1.46
N MET A 290 -0.20 -22.53 1.13
CA MET A 290 -0.80 -22.74 -0.19
C MET A 290 -0.11 -21.91 -1.28
N ILE A 291 0.28 -20.66 -0.95
CA ILE A 291 0.98 -19.78 -1.88
C ILE A 291 2.43 -20.24 -2.08
N GLY A 292 3.07 -20.79 -1.05
CA GLY A 292 4.46 -21.24 -1.10
C GLY A 292 5.45 -20.10 -1.36
N ASP A 293 6.73 -20.41 -1.54
CA ASP A 293 7.76 -19.45 -1.94
C ASP A 293 7.61 -19.00 -3.40
#